data_AF-A0A537J7R6-F1
#
_entry.id   AF-A0A537J7R6-F1
#
_cell.length_a   1.000
_cell.length_b   1.000
_cell.length_c   1.000
_cell.angle_alpha   90.00
_cell.angle_beta   90.00
_cell.angle_gamma   90.00
#
_symmetry.space_group_name_H-M   'P 1'
#
loop_
_entity.id
_entity.type
_entity.pdbx_description
1 polymer ?
#
loop_
_entity_poly.entity_id
_entity_poly.type
_entity_poly.pdbx_seq_one_letter_code
_entity_poly.pdbx_strand_id
1 'polypeptide(L)'
;MFRATKVGLTGGSAMTDPGWTGWNTVVSVLVALIPALFRFREVLLKSQDLVTEIAGIIVLMGGLVLYAETMPQWLQLQAQMAKMGLEVEGLQMMFFGSLGLMTLGGLLTLFGLLGRLSGGIKHK
;
A
#
# COMPACT_ATOMS: atom_id res chain seq x y z
N MET A 1 -11.96 60.60 55.43
CA MET A 1 -11.80 61.76 54.50
C MET A 1 -10.99 61.25 53.30
N PHE A 2 -11.60 61.19 52.11
CA PHE A 2 -10.95 60.76 50.87
C PHE A 2 -10.08 61.89 50.27
N ARG A 3 -8.88 61.58 49.71
CA ARG A 3 -8.56 61.88 48.28
C ARG A 3 -7.19 61.36 47.78
N ALA A 4 -7.28 60.59 46.69
CA ALA A 4 -6.50 60.55 45.43
C ALA A 4 -4.96 60.36 45.37
N THR A 5 -4.59 59.18 44.85
CA THR A 5 -3.85 58.91 43.60
C THR A 5 -2.40 59.42 43.42
N LYS A 6 -1.47 58.47 43.33
CA LYS A 6 -0.50 58.41 42.23
C LYS A 6 -0.33 56.97 41.75
N VAL A 7 -0.72 56.76 40.50
CA VAL A 7 -0.43 55.56 39.72
C VAL A 7 1.06 55.56 39.40
N GLY A 8 1.72 54.43 39.68
CA GLY A 8 3.06 54.12 39.22
C GLY A 8 3.09 52.69 38.70
N LEU A 9 2.49 52.47 37.52
CA LEU A 9 2.87 51.35 36.66
C LEU A 9 4.33 51.57 36.27
N THR A 10 5.21 50.63 36.61
CA THR A 10 6.23 50.05 35.70
C THR A 10 7.21 49.17 36.49
N GLY A 11 7.49 47.99 35.96
CA GLY A 11 8.78 47.34 36.20
C GLY A 11 8.69 46.01 36.94
N GLY A 12 8.16 45.00 36.26
CA GLY A 12 8.20 43.63 36.75
C GLY A 12 7.50 42.63 35.86
N SER A 13 7.48 42.86 34.53
CA SER A 13 7.28 41.75 33.61
C SER A 13 8.40 40.77 33.90
N ALA A 14 8.07 39.66 34.55
CA ALA A 14 8.88 38.47 34.51
C ALA A 14 9.20 38.23 33.03
N MET A 15 10.46 38.48 32.66
CA MET A 15 11.01 38.05 31.39
C MET A 15 10.83 36.54 31.36
N THR A 16 9.73 36.09 30.77
CA THR A 16 9.63 34.74 30.27
C THR A 16 10.69 34.64 29.19
N ASP A 17 11.82 33.99 29.52
CA ASP A 17 12.87 33.62 28.57
C ASP A 17 12.22 33.00 27.33
N PRO A 18 12.16 33.73 26.19
CA PRO A 18 11.46 33.27 24.99
C PRO A 18 12.17 32.06 24.36
N GLY A 19 13.45 31.86 24.70
CA GLY A 19 14.30 30.82 24.15
C GLY A 19 13.98 29.42 24.69
N TRP A 20 13.69 29.26 25.98
CA TRP A 20 13.53 27.93 26.59
C TRP A 20 12.15 27.34 26.30
N THR A 21 11.08 28.12 26.45
CA THR A 21 9.72 27.66 26.15
C THR A 21 9.52 27.34 24.67
N GLY A 22 10.09 28.15 23.77
CA GLY A 22 10.07 27.88 22.32
C GLY A 22 10.78 26.59 21.94
N TRP A 23 11.97 26.32 22.51
CA TRP A 23 12.69 25.06 22.29
C TRP A 23 11.94 23.85 22.82
N ASN A 24 11.32 23.94 24.00
CA ASN A 24 10.50 22.85 24.54
C ASN A 24 9.25 22.57 23.70
N THR A 25 8.62 23.61 23.14
CA THR A 25 7.48 23.43 22.23
C THR A 25 7.93 22.74 20.94
N VAL A 26 9.04 23.15 20.33
CA VAL A 26 9.60 22.51 19.13
C VAL A 26 9.96 21.05 19.40
N VAL A 27 10.61 20.75 20.52
CA VAL A 27 10.94 19.38 20.93
C VAL A 27 9.67 18.56 21.19
N SER A 28 8.65 19.13 21.85
CA SER A 28 7.38 18.44 22.09
C SER A 28 6.63 18.11 20.79
N VAL A 29 6.65 19.02 19.81
CA VAL A 29 6.04 18.83 18.49
C VAL A 29 6.78 17.75 17.72
N LEU A 30 8.12 17.76 17.74
CA LEU A 30 8.94 16.71 17.13
C LEU A 30 8.69 15.33 17.77
N VAL A 31 8.63 15.28 19.10
CA VAL A 31 8.35 14.04 19.84
C VAL A 31 6.92 13.54 19.57
N ALA A 32 5.95 14.44 19.42
CA ALA A 32 4.58 14.09 19.03
C ALA A 32 4.46 13.65 17.56
N LEU A 33 5.38 14.11 16.70
CA LEU A 33 5.44 13.71 15.28
C LEU A 33 5.88 12.25 15.12
N ILE A 34 6.75 11.74 16.00
CA ILE A 34 7.27 10.37 15.94
C ILE A 34 6.13 9.33 15.93
N PRO A 35 5.21 9.27 16.91
CA PRO A 35 4.12 8.31 16.88
C PRO A 35 3.12 8.56 15.74
N ALA A 36 2.97 9.82 15.28
CA ALA A 36 2.16 10.13 14.10
C ALA A 36 2.74 9.53 12.82
N LEU A 37 4.07 9.60 12.64
CA LEU A 37 4.79 8.97 11.52
C LEU A 37 4.70 7.44 11.57
N PHE A 38 4.81 6.84 12.75
CA PHE A 38 4.63 5.38 12.91
C PHE A 38 3.20 4.94 12.53
N ARG A 39 2.17 5.67 12.97
CA ARG A 39 0.78 5.41 12.55
C ARG A 39 0.57 5.59 11.05
N PHE A 40 1.20 6.61 10.46
CA PHE A 40 1.11 6.84 9.02
C PHE A 40 1.76 5.70 8.23
N ARG A 41 2.88 5.16 8.71
CA ARG A 41 3.53 3.98 8.13
C ARG A 41 2.64 2.73 8.17
N GLU A 42 1.93 2.51 9.27
CA GLU A 42 0.99 1.39 9.39
C GLU A 42 -0.19 1.52 8.42
N VAL A 43 -0.73 2.74 8.27
CA VAL A 43 -1.80 3.02 7.29
C VAL A 43 -1.31 2.86 5.86
N LEU A 44 -0.08 3.30 5.55
CA LEU A 44 0.53 3.12 4.24
C LEU A 44 0.74 1.65 3.89
N LEU A 45 1.24 0.84 4.82
CA LEU A 45 1.41 -0.60 4.62
C LEU A 45 0.08 -1.28 4.35
N LYS A 46 -0.95 -0.95 5.13
CA LYS A 46 -2.31 -1.49 4.93
C LYS A 46 -2.92 -1.11 3.58
N SER A 47 -2.64 0.12 3.13
CA SER A 47 -3.10 0.61 1.82
C SER A 47 -2.32 -0.04 0.68
N GLN A 48 -1.03 -0.30 0.87
CA GLN A 48 -0.19 -1.00 -0.09
C GLN A 48 -0.61 -2.47 -0.27
N ASP A 49 -0.99 -3.15 0.81
CA ASP A 49 -1.53 -4.52 0.76
C ASP A 49 -2.83 -4.58 -0.06
N LEU A 50 -3.72 -3.61 0.12
CA LEU A 50 -4.96 -3.49 -0.66
C LEU A 50 -4.67 -3.24 -2.15
N VAL A 51 -3.74 -2.34 -2.46
CA VAL A 51 -3.33 -2.06 -3.85
C VAL A 51 -2.72 -3.31 -4.49
N THR A 52 -1.92 -4.07 -3.75
CA THR A 52 -1.30 -5.31 -4.22
C THR A 52 -2.35 -6.40 -4.45
N GLU A 53 -3.35 -6.50 -3.58
CA GLU A 53 -4.50 -7.39 -3.74
C GLU A 53 -5.28 -7.07 -5.03
N ILE A 54 -5.64 -5.80 -5.24
CA ILE A 54 -6.38 -5.34 -6.43
C ILE A 54 -5.56 -5.54 -7.70
N ALA A 55 -4.27 -5.18 -7.68
CA ALA A 55 -3.37 -5.39 -8.81
C ALA A 55 -3.24 -6.89 -9.15
N GLY A 56 -3.13 -7.75 -8.13
CA GLY A 56 -3.14 -9.19 -8.29
C GLY A 56 -4.41 -9.71 -8.98
N ILE A 57 -5.58 -9.21 -8.58
CA ILE A 57 -6.87 -9.57 -9.19
C ILE A 57 -6.92 -9.16 -10.66
N ILE A 58 -6.46 -7.94 -11.00
CA ILE A 58 -6.43 -7.47 -12.39
C ILE A 58 -5.53 -8.36 -13.25
N VAL A 59 -4.32 -8.67 -12.76
CA VAL A 59 -3.37 -9.54 -13.46
C VAL A 59 -3.93 -10.96 -13.62
N LEU A 60 -4.57 -11.51 -12.58
CA LEU A 60 -5.22 -12.82 -12.59
C LEU A 60 -6.33 -12.86 -13.65
N MET A 61 -7.21 -11.86 -13.66
CA MET A 61 -8.31 -11.75 -14.63
C MET A 61 -7.78 -11.61 -16.06
N GLY A 62 -6.73 -10.79 -16.26
CA GLY A 62 -6.07 -10.67 -17.56
C GLY A 62 -5.51 -12.02 -18.05
N GLY A 63 -4.82 -12.75 -17.17
CA GLY A 63 -4.34 -14.11 -17.47
C GLY A 63 -5.48 -15.08 -17.79
N LEU A 64 -6.60 -15.02 -17.06
CA LEU A 64 -7.76 -15.88 -17.28
C LEU A 64 -8.41 -15.63 -18.64
N VAL A 65 -8.59 -14.36 -19.02
CA VAL A 65 -9.16 -13.99 -20.33
C VAL A 65 -8.25 -14.48 -21.46
N LEU A 66 -6.94 -14.23 -21.36
CA LEU A 66 -5.98 -14.71 -22.35
C LEU A 66 -5.98 -16.24 -22.44
N TYR A 67 -6.06 -16.94 -21.31
CA TYR A 67 -6.16 -18.39 -21.28
C TYR A 67 -7.45 -18.88 -21.96
N ALA A 68 -8.59 -18.27 -21.65
CA ALA A 68 -9.89 -18.66 -22.20
C ALA A 68 -9.96 -18.48 -23.73
N GLU A 69 -9.30 -17.45 -24.26
CA GLU A 69 -9.25 -17.20 -25.70
C GLU A 69 -8.23 -18.10 -26.42
N THR A 70 -7.08 -18.37 -25.80
CA THR A 70 -5.98 -19.13 -26.44
C THR A 70 -6.11 -20.65 -26.30
N MET A 71 -6.70 -21.15 -25.22
CA MET A 71 -6.90 -22.59 -24.96
C MET A 71 -7.68 -23.33 -26.06
N PRO A 72 -8.85 -22.85 -26.54
CA PRO A 72 -9.59 -23.55 -27.60
C PRO A 72 -8.81 -23.57 -28.92
N GLN A 73 -8.08 -22.49 -29.22
CA GLN A 73 -7.23 -22.42 -30.41
C GLN A 73 -6.08 -23.42 -30.33
N TRP A 74 -5.44 -23.54 -29.16
CA TRP A 74 -4.38 -24.52 -28.93
C TRP A 74 -4.84 -25.97 -29.09
N LEU A 75 -5.98 -26.33 -28.48
CA LEU A 75 -6.54 -27.68 -28.57
C LEU A 75 -6.89 -28.04 -30.02
N GLN A 76 -7.43 -27.09 -30.78
CA GLN A 76 -7.72 -27.28 -32.21
C GLN A 76 -6.44 -27.47 -33.02
N LEU A 77 -5.41 -26.66 -32.78
CA LEU A 77 -4.12 -26.75 -33.48
C LEU A 77 -3.40 -28.06 -33.16
N GLN A 78 -3.38 -28.46 -31.90
CA GLN A 78 -2.80 -29.73 -31.46
C GLN A 78 -3.54 -30.91 -32.10
N ALA A 79 -4.87 -30.86 -32.18
CA ALA A 79 -5.67 -31.91 -32.84
C ALA A 79 -5.45 -31.98 -34.36
N GLN A 80 -5.24 -30.83 -35.02
CA GLN A 80 -4.93 -30.79 -36.47
C GLN A 80 -3.51 -31.27 -36.76
N MET A 81 -2.54 -30.85 -35.94
CA MET A 81 -1.13 -31.20 -36.12
C MET A 81 -0.86 -32.67 -35.76
N ALA A 82 -1.55 -33.22 -34.74
CA ALA A 82 -1.54 -34.65 -34.45
C ALA A 82 -2.05 -35.50 -35.61
N LYS A 83 -3.03 -35.00 -36.39
CA LYS A 83 -3.50 -35.67 -37.63
C LYS A 83 -2.49 -35.57 -38.77
N MET A 84 -1.62 -34.56 -38.77
CA MET A 84 -0.61 -34.31 -39.80
C MET A 84 0.80 -34.82 -39.42
N GLY A 85 0.98 -35.37 -38.21
CA GLY A 85 2.26 -35.90 -37.74
C GLY A 85 3.34 -34.85 -37.48
N LEU A 86 2.97 -33.57 -37.31
CA LEU A 86 3.87 -32.44 -37.10
C LEU A 86 3.82 -31.93 -35.65
N GLU A 87 4.94 -31.41 -35.15
CA GLU A 87 5.04 -30.77 -33.84
C GLU A 87 4.70 -29.27 -33.91
N VAL A 88 4.03 -28.75 -32.87
CA VAL A 88 3.48 -27.38 -32.86
C VAL A 88 4.40 -26.42 -32.11
N GLU A 89 5.11 -25.56 -32.84
CA GLU A 89 5.91 -24.46 -32.28
C GLU A 89 5.24 -23.11 -32.60
N GLY A 90 4.80 -22.37 -31.57
CA GLY A 90 4.30 -20.99 -31.76
C GLY A 90 3.18 -20.57 -30.80
N LEU A 91 2.08 -21.32 -30.71
CA LEU A 91 0.97 -20.99 -29.80
C LEU A 91 1.29 -21.27 -28.32
N GLN A 92 2.34 -22.07 -28.07
CA GLN A 92 2.76 -22.51 -26.75
C GLN A 92 3.17 -21.32 -25.85
N MET A 93 3.74 -20.26 -26.43
CA MET A 93 4.22 -19.09 -25.68
C MET A 93 3.07 -18.26 -25.09
N MET A 94 1.97 -18.09 -25.83
CA MET A 94 0.78 -17.38 -25.30
C MET A 94 0.06 -18.19 -24.22
N PHE A 95 -0.02 -19.52 -24.40
CA PHE A 95 -0.59 -20.43 -23.42
C PHE A 95 0.21 -20.46 -22.10
N PHE A 96 1.53 -20.62 -22.19
CA PHE A 96 2.39 -20.55 -21.00
C PHE A 96 2.45 -19.14 -20.42
N GLY A 97 2.37 -18.10 -21.25
CA GLY A 97 2.26 -16.71 -20.82
C GLY A 97 1.00 -16.44 -20.00
N SER A 98 -0.17 -16.94 -20.44
CA SER A 98 -1.42 -16.81 -19.70
C SER A 98 -1.39 -17.58 -18.38
N LEU A 99 -0.83 -18.79 -18.37
CA LEU A 99 -0.64 -19.57 -17.13
C LEU A 99 0.31 -18.85 -16.16
N GLY A 100 1.39 -18.27 -16.67
CA GLY A 100 2.32 -17.45 -15.90
C GLY A 100 1.65 -16.23 -15.28
N LEU A 101 0.86 -15.49 -16.06
CA LEU A 101 0.06 -14.35 -15.59
C LEU A 101 -0.96 -14.76 -14.52
N MET A 102 -1.67 -15.86 -14.72
CA MET A 102 -2.63 -16.36 -13.72
C MET A 102 -1.92 -16.75 -12.42
N THR A 103 -0.77 -17.41 -12.50
CA THR A 103 0.00 -17.83 -11.32
C THR A 103 0.54 -16.61 -10.57
N LEU A 104 1.12 -15.64 -11.28
CA LEU A 104 1.64 -14.40 -10.69
C LEU A 104 0.50 -13.55 -10.08
N GLY A 105 -0.61 -13.38 -10.80
CA GLY A 105 -1.79 -12.66 -10.30
C GLY A 105 -2.38 -13.33 -9.05
N GLY A 106 -2.44 -14.66 -9.04
CA GLY A 106 -2.90 -15.44 -7.88
C GLY A 106 -1.99 -15.25 -6.67
N LEU A 107 -0.67 -15.34 -6.85
CA LEU A 107 0.30 -15.10 -5.78
C LEU A 107 0.21 -13.67 -5.25
N LEU A 108 0.15 -12.66 -6.12
CA LEU A 108 0.02 -11.26 -5.71
C LEU A 108 -1.26 -11.01 -4.91
N THR A 109 -2.38 -11.60 -5.34
CA THR A 109 -3.66 -11.51 -4.63
C THR A 109 -3.56 -12.16 -3.24
N LEU A 110 -2.95 -13.34 -3.16
CA LEU A 110 -2.74 -14.04 -1.89
C LEU A 110 -1.80 -13.26 -0.96
N PHE A 111 -0.72 -12.68 -1.47
CA PHE A 111 0.17 -11.84 -0.67
C PHE A 111 -0.52 -10.59 -0.12
N GLY A 112 -1.30 -9.89 -0.94
CA GLY A 112 -2.09 -8.74 -0.49
C GLY A 112 -3.13 -9.14 0.57
N LEU A 113 -3.82 -10.27 0.37
CA LEU A 113 -4.79 -10.79 1.34
C LEU A 113 -4.11 -11.21 2.66
N LEU A 114 -2.97 -11.90 2.60
CA LEU A 114 -2.21 -12.33 3.77
C LEU A 114 -1.63 -11.15 4.54
N GLY A 115 -1.13 -10.11 3.87
CA GLY A 115 -0.69 -8.86 4.48
C GLY A 115 -1.82 -8.19 5.25
N ARG A 116 -3.00 -8.10 4.63
CA ARG A 116 -4.21 -7.53 5.23
C ARG A 116 -4.73 -8.34 6.43
N LEU A 117 -4.71 -9.66 6.36
CA LEU A 117 -5.12 -10.53 7.47
C LEU A 117 -4.12 -10.50 8.63
N SER A 118 -2.81 -10.54 8.36
CA SER A 118 -1.76 -10.45 9.37
C SER A 118 -1.77 -9.09 10.09
N GLY A 119 -1.98 -8.00 9.36
CA GLY A 119 -2.18 -6.66 9.93
C GLY A 119 -3.48 -6.52 10.74
N GLY A 120 -4.52 -7.29 10.39
CA GLY A 120 -5.79 -7.33 11.14
C GLY A 120 -5.73 -8.12 12.44
N ILE A 121 -4.93 -9.21 12.48
CA ILE A 121 -4.77 -10.06 13.67
C ILE A 121 -3.95 -9.36 14.76
N LYS A 122 -2.98 -8.51 14.39
CA LYS A 122 -2.12 -7.79 15.35
C LYS A 122 -2.84 -6.69 16.16
N HIS A 123 -4.10 -6.39 15.82
CA HIS A 123 -4.92 -5.33 16.41
C HIS A 123 -6.07 -5.84 17.30
N LYS A 124 -6.12 -7.14 17.62
CA LYS A 124 -6.99 -7.72 18.66
C LYS A 124 -6.19 -8.04 19.92
#